data_AF-A0A0E2H8T1-F1
#
_entry.id   AF-A0A0E2H8T1-F1
#
_cell.length_a   1.000
_cell.length_b   1.000
_cell.length_c   1.000
_cell.angle_alpha   90.00
_cell.angle_beta   90.00
_cell.angle_gamma   90.00
#
_symmetry.space_group_name_H-M   'P 1'
#
loop_
_entity.id
_entity.type
_entity.pdbx_description
1 polymer ?
#
loop_
_entity_poly.entity_id
_entity_poly.type
_entity_poly.pdbx_seq_one_letter_code
_entity_poly.pdbx_strand_id
1 'polypeptide(L)'
;MSVGKASINILQTKTKAGSSCSRASSEQADCSCTPYKQNSKGSKTCKVIHTSSAKADSDVGNINAFSYLQHEFEQAKKRKKPIIIVYNSLRKESNWLPSYMKGYESDARPFWKRNDYGEKVGDYTYIKQVLGYA
;
A
#
# COMPACT_ATOMS: atom_id res chain seq x y z
N MET A 1 3.16 5.19 26.95
CA MET A 1 2.95 5.79 25.61
C MET A 1 2.54 4.68 24.67
N SER A 2 1.36 4.75 24.06
CA SER A 2 0.88 3.71 23.14
C SER A 2 1.64 3.84 21.82
N VAL A 3 2.41 2.80 21.44
CA VAL A 3 3.07 2.73 20.13
C VAL A 3 1.95 2.52 19.09
N GLY A 4 1.49 3.61 18.49
CA GLY A 4 0.51 3.55 17.41
C GLY A 4 1.08 2.73 16.25
N LYS A 5 0.33 1.73 15.76
CA LYS A 5 0.71 0.96 14.58
C LYS A 5 0.79 1.88 13.35
N ALA A 6 1.99 2.26 12.94
CA ALA A 6 2.22 3.01 11.71
C ALA A 6 2.14 2.07 10.49
N SER A 7 1.61 2.58 9.38
CA SER A 7 1.62 1.88 8.09
C SER A 7 2.82 2.36 7.27
N ILE A 8 3.77 1.46 6.98
CA ILE A 8 4.91 1.72 6.10
C ILE A 8 4.55 1.25 4.69
N ASN A 9 4.49 2.18 3.75
CA ASN A 9 4.22 1.88 2.35
C ASN A 9 5.51 1.98 1.56
N ILE A 10 6.08 0.83 1.17
CA ILE A 10 7.25 0.77 0.29
C ILE A 10 6.76 0.77 -1.15
N LEU A 11 7.08 1.83 -1.89
CA LEU A 11 6.77 1.95 -3.32
C LEU A 11 7.62 0.95 -4.12
N GLN A 12 7.09 -0.25 -4.37
CA GLN A 12 7.82 -1.24 -5.16
C GLN A 12 7.01 -2.01 -6.21
N THR A 13 5.66 -1.93 -6.25
CA THR A 13 4.88 -2.62 -7.30
C THR A 13 3.60 -1.88 -7.70
N LYS A 14 3.28 -1.88 -9.01
CA LYS A 14 2.09 -1.25 -9.62
C LYS A 14 0.90 -2.21 -9.80
N THR A 15 0.97 -3.44 -9.28
CA THR A 15 -0.03 -4.46 -9.61
C THR A 15 -1.37 -4.16 -8.95
N LYS A 16 -2.43 -4.14 -9.75
CA LYS A 16 -3.81 -4.10 -9.24
C LYS A 16 -4.20 -5.49 -8.76
N ALA A 17 -4.51 -5.59 -7.46
CA ALA A 17 -4.95 -6.84 -6.89
C ALA A 17 -6.38 -7.12 -7.37
N GLY A 18 -6.62 -8.31 -7.93
CA GLY A 18 -7.98 -8.71 -8.29
C GLY A 18 -8.64 -7.93 -9.44
N SER A 19 -7.90 -7.13 -10.23
CA SER A 19 -8.49 -6.34 -11.33
C SER A 19 -9.20 -7.15 -12.39
N SER A 20 -8.87 -8.44 -12.53
CA SER A 20 -9.55 -9.37 -13.44
C SER A 20 -10.81 -10.01 -12.84
N CYS A 21 -11.08 -9.82 -11.55
CA CYS A 21 -12.22 -10.42 -10.87
C CYS A 21 -13.47 -9.55 -11.03
N SER A 22 -14.45 -10.05 -11.78
CA SER A 22 -15.76 -9.41 -11.99
C SER A 22 -16.73 -9.60 -10.82
N ARG A 23 -16.30 -10.15 -9.67
CA ARG A 23 -17.22 -10.50 -8.56
C ARG A 23 -18.02 -9.32 -8.02
N ALA A 24 -17.54 -8.09 -8.16
CA ALA A 24 -18.30 -6.91 -7.77
C ALA A 24 -19.56 -6.68 -8.63
N SER A 25 -19.59 -7.20 -9.86
CA SER A 25 -20.64 -6.97 -10.86
C SER A 25 -21.30 -8.25 -11.39
N SER A 26 -20.79 -9.42 -11.02
CA SER A 26 -21.20 -10.72 -11.59
C SER A 26 -21.38 -11.78 -10.51
N GLU A 27 -22.11 -12.84 -10.84
CA GLU A 27 -22.28 -14.01 -9.97
C GLU A 27 -20.96 -14.75 -9.75
N GLN A 28 -20.82 -15.41 -8.60
CA GLN A 28 -19.58 -16.09 -8.24
C GLN A 28 -19.18 -17.17 -9.25
N ALA A 29 -20.15 -17.90 -9.80
CA ALA A 29 -19.93 -18.98 -10.75
C ALA A 29 -19.22 -18.49 -12.03
N ASP A 30 -19.49 -17.26 -12.44
CA ASP A 30 -18.93 -16.62 -13.64
C ASP A 30 -17.61 -15.88 -13.36
N CYS A 31 -17.17 -15.86 -12.11
CA CYS A 31 -16.00 -15.10 -11.70
C CYS A 31 -14.76 -15.99 -11.58
N SER A 32 -13.72 -15.67 -12.33
CA SER A 32 -12.37 -16.21 -12.13
C SER A 32 -11.40 -15.12 -11.70
N CYS A 33 -10.49 -15.44 -10.79
CA CYS A 33 -9.49 -14.50 -10.28
C CYS A 33 -8.24 -15.21 -9.78
N THR A 34 -7.10 -14.53 -9.84
CA THR A 34 -5.89 -14.95 -9.14
C THR A 34 -6.03 -14.60 -7.65
N PRO A 35 -5.78 -15.54 -6.72
CA PRO A 35 -5.92 -15.25 -5.30
C PRO A 35 -4.95 -14.16 -4.82
N TYR A 36 -5.43 -13.32 -3.91
CA TYR A 36 -4.62 -12.30 -3.22
C TYR A 36 -3.38 -12.94 -2.58
N LYS A 37 -2.19 -12.40 -2.90
CA LYS A 37 -0.85 -12.92 -2.51
C LYS A 37 -0.41 -14.24 -3.17
N GLN A 38 -1.14 -14.79 -4.15
CA GLN A 38 -0.76 -16.02 -4.87
C GLN A 38 -0.93 -15.90 -6.41
N ASN A 39 -0.62 -14.73 -6.96
CA ASN A 39 -0.77 -14.46 -8.41
C ASN A 39 0.03 -15.42 -9.31
N SER A 40 1.09 -16.05 -8.80
CA SER A 40 1.88 -17.07 -9.54
C SER A 40 1.12 -18.39 -9.77
N LYS A 41 -0.01 -18.62 -9.08
CA LYS A 41 -0.76 -19.89 -9.16
C LYS A 41 -1.89 -19.90 -10.19
N GLY A 42 -1.93 -18.91 -11.09
CA GLY A 42 -2.93 -18.81 -12.16
C GLY A 42 -4.33 -18.43 -11.68
N SER A 43 -5.25 -18.23 -12.64
CA SER A 43 -6.65 -17.89 -12.36
C SER A 43 -7.40 -19.11 -11.81
N LYS A 44 -8.25 -18.89 -10.81
CA LYS A 44 -9.14 -19.91 -10.22
C LYS A 44 -10.53 -19.32 -10.01
N THR A 45 -11.53 -20.17 -9.83
CA THR A 45 -12.89 -19.71 -9.45
C THR A 45 -12.84 -18.83 -8.21
N CYS A 46 -13.61 -17.74 -8.23
CA CYS A 46 -13.67 -16.79 -7.14
C CYS A 46 -14.17 -17.47 -5.86
N LYS A 47 -13.48 -17.27 -4.74
CA LYS A 47 -13.86 -17.83 -3.43
C LYS A 47 -14.88 -16.96 -2.67
N VAL A 48 -15.17 -15.76 -3.17
CA VAL A 48 -16.03 -14.80 -2.49
C VAL A 48 -17.49 -15.10 -2.83
N ILE A 49 -18.19 -15.73 -1.90
CA ILE A 49 -19.58 -16.15 -2.06
C ILE A 49 -20.52 -14.95 -1.93
N HIS A 50 -20.32 -14.09 -0.92
CA HIS A 50 -21.15 -12.93 -0.64
C HIS A 50 -20.38 -11.64 -0.79
N THR A 51 -21.03 -10.61 -1.34
CA THR A 51 -20.53 -9.23 -1.39
C THR A 51 -21.45 -8.34 -0.56
N SER A 52 -20.89 -7.27 -0.02
CA SER A 52 -21.65 -6.24 0.67
C SER A 52 -21.08 -4.87 0.33
N SER A 53 -21.93 -3.84 0.41
CA SER A 53 -21.50 -2.47 0.27
C SER A 53 -20.61 -2.09 1.45
N ALA A 54 -19.48 -1.45 1.18
CA ALA A 54 -18.62 -0.94 2.25
C ALA A 54 -19.37 0.13 3.05
N LYS A 55 -19.41 -0.05 4.36
CA LYS A 55 -20.01 0.91 5.28
C LYS A 55 -19.03 2.06 5.55
N ALA A 56 -19.56 3.18 6.05
CA ALA A 56 -18.74 4.35 6.38
C ALA A 56 -17.66 4.01 7.43
N ASP A 57 -18.00 3.16 8.39
CA ASP A 57 -17.15 2.69 9.49
C ASP A 57 -16.31 1.44 9.18
N SER A 58 -16.50 0.82 8.00
CA SER A 58 -15.78 -0.40 7.63
C SER A 58 -14.49 -0.12 6.85
N ASP A 59 -13.86 -1.18 6.37
CA ASP A 59 -12.74 -1.12 5.44
C ASP A 59 -13.09 -0.40 4.12
N VAL A 60 -12.08 0.14 3.44
CA VAL A 60 -12.18 0.63 2.05
C VAL A 60 -12.69 -0.50 1.15
N GLY A 61 -13.86 -0.28 0.57
CA GLY A 61 -14.50 -1.22 -0.36
C GLY A 61 -13.86 -1.25 -1.74
N ASN A 62 -14.42 -2.09 -2.60
CA ASN A 62 -14.04 -2.23 -4.01
C ASN A 62 -12.52 -2.38 -4.22
N ILE A 63 -11.96 -3.45 -3.65
CA ILE A 63 -10.53 -3.79 -3.72
C ILE A 63 -10.02 -3.78 -5.17
N ASN A 64 -10.86 -4.18 -6.13
CA ASN A 64 -10.50 -4.33 -7.54
C ASN A 64 -10.37 -2.98 -8.29
N ALA A 65 -10.85 -1.87 -7.70
CA ALA A 65 -10.69 -0.54 -8.27
C ALA A 65 -9.28 0.04 -8.06
N PHE A 66 -8.51 -0.51 -7.11
CA PHE A 66 -7.25 0.05 -6.65
C PHE A 66 -6.05 -0.83 -7.01
N SER A 67 -4.86 -0.21 -7.05
CA SER A 67 -3.63 -0.99 -6.86
C SER A 67 -3.55 -1.52 -5.43
N TYR A 68 -2.82 -2.62 -5.19
CA TYR A 68 -2.60 -3.13 -3.82
C TYR A 68 -2.14 -2.00 -2.89
N LEU A 69 -1.10 -1.28 -3.31
CA LEU A 69 -0.49 -0.23 -2.49
C LEU A 69 -1.44 0.95 -2.27
N GLN A 70 -2.24 1.30 -3.28
CA GLN A 70 -3.25 2.33 -3.14
C GLN A 70 -4.35 1.92 -2.16
N HIS A 71 -4.79 0.66 -2.18
CA HIS A 71 -5.79 0.18 -1.22
C HIS A 71 -5.26 0.26 0.22
N GLU A 72 -4.06 -0.25 0.49
CA GLU A 72 -3.43 -0.14 1.82
C GLU A 72 -3.23 1.31 2.28
N PHE A 73 -2.88 2.20 1.34
CA PHE A 73 -2.76 3.63 1.62
C PHE A 73 -4.11 4.27 1.98
N GLU A 74 -5.17 4.02 1.20
CA GLU A 74 -6.51 4.54 1.50
C GLU A 74 -7.08 3.95 2.79
N GLN A 75 -6.77 2.68 3.11
CA GLN A 75 -7.12 2.07 4.39
C GLN A 75 -6.45 2.78 5.56
N ALA A 76 -5.16 3.09 5.43
CA ALA A 76 -4.43 3.82 6.45
C ALA A 76 -5.01 5.23 6.67
N LYS A 77 -5.36 5.95 5.58
CA LYS A 77 -6.06 7.24 5.65
C LYS A 77 -7.41 7.13 6.34
N LYS A 78 -8.25 6.17 5.93
CA LYS A 78 -9.59 5.95 6.51
C LYS A 78 -9.52 5.66 8.01
N ARG A 79 -8.52 4.86 8.42
CA ARG A 79 -8.26 4.51 9.82
C ARG A 79 -7.44 5.56 10.58
N LYS A 80 -7.14 6.71 9.97
CA LYS A 80 -6.33 7.81 10.56
C LYS A 80 -5.01 7.32 11.16
N LYS A 81 -4.38 6.34 10.51
CA LYS A 81 -3.06 5.85 10.94
C LYS A 81 -1.98 6.83 10.53
N PRO A 82 -0.88 6.96 11.30
CA PRO A 82 0.33 7.60 10.82
C PRO A 82 0.83 6.86 9.56
N ILE A 83 1.05 7.62 8.48
CA ILE A 83 1.55 7.10 7.21
C ILE A 83 2.97 7.60 7.01
N ILE A 84 3.90 6.66 6.84
CA ILE A 84 5.30 6.95 6.55
C ILE A 84 5.56 6.50 5.11
N ILE A 85 5.92 7.45 4.24
CA ILE A 85 6.19 7.16 2.83
C ILE A 85 7.68 7.14 2.58
N VAL A 86 8.16 6.00 2.10
CA VAL A 86 9.56 5.78 1.80
C VAL A 86 9.66 5.04 0.48
N TYR A 87 10.61 5.43 -0.36
CA TYR A 87 10.85 4.76 -1.64
C TYR A 87 12.30 4.32 -1.80
N ASN A 88 12.48 3.28 -2.61
CA ASN A 88 13.75 2.61 -2.86
C ASN A 88 14.67 3.46 -3.75
N SER A 89 15.23 4.54 -3.21
CA SER A 89 16.13 5.47 -3.90
C SER A 89 17.11 6.09 -2.93
N LEU A 90 18.17 6.68 -3.48
CA LEU A 90 19.09 7.61 -2.80
C LEU A 90 18.68 9.08 -3.00
N ARG A 91 17.93 9.39 -4.07
CA ARG A 91 17.55 10.75 -4.46
C ARG A 91 16.16 11.09 -3.96
N LYS A 92 15.93 12.34 -3.55
CA LYS A 92 14.59 12.84 -3.24
C LYS A 92 13.93 13.45 -4.48
N GLU A 93 12.78 12.91 -4.87
CA GLU A 93 12.07 13.30 -6.09
C GLU A 93 10.57 13.39 -5.77
N SER A 94 10.04 14.61 -5.72
CA SER A 94 8.65 14.88 -5.32
C SER A 94 7.64 14.41 -6.36
N ASN A 95 8.03 14.38 -7.65
CA ASN A 95 7.20 13.96 -8.77
C ASN A 95 7.08 12.43 -8.94
N TRP A 96 7.74 11.64 -8.09
CA TRP A 96 7.70 10.18 -8.16
C TRP A 96 6.50 9.57 -7.45
N LEU A 97 5.83 10.34 -6.59
CA LEU A 97 4.64 9.86 -5.92
C LEU A 97 3.48 9.70 -6.92
N PRO A 98 2.74 8.58 -6.85
CA PRO A 98 1.55 8.42 -7.64
C PRO A 98 0.47 9.40 -7.17
N SER A 99 -0.46 9.74 -8.07
CA SER A 99 -1.50 10.75 -7.82
C SER A 99 -2.37 10.49 -6.58
N TYR A 100 -2.55 9.22 -6.18
CA TYR A 100 -3.31 8.90 -4.96
C TYR A 100 -2.57 9.24 -3.66
N MET A 101 -1.25 9.46 -3.70
CA MET A 101 -0.43 9.92 -2.57
C MET A 101 -0.19 11.44 -2.60
N LYS A 102 -0.96 12.18 -3.40
CA LYS A 102 -0.85 13.64 -3.49
C LYS A 102 -1.02 14.29 -2.10
N GLY A 103 -0.15 15.25 -1.79
CA GLY A 103 -0.09 15.92 -0.49
C GLY A 103 0.95 15.33 0.48
N TYR A 104 1.60 14.22 0.12
CA TYR A 104 2.67 13.60 0.93
C TYR A 104 4.07 13.81 0.33
N GLU A 105 4.21 14.63 -0.71
CA GLU A 105 5.46 14.86 -1.44
C GLU A 105 6.57 15.46 -0.54
N SER A 106 6.18 16.34 0.38
CA SER A 106 7.10 16.95 1.36
C SER A 106 7.64 15.91 2.34
N ASP A 107 6.78 14.98 2.75
CA ASP A 107 7.02 14.04 3.84
C ASP A 107 7.69 12.74 3.34
N ALA A 108 7.50 12.41 2.06
CA ALA A 108 8.13 11.26 1.44
C ALA A 108 9.66 11.42 1.36
N ARG A 109 10.36 10.31 1.63
CA ARG A 109 11.84 10.31 1.68
C ARG A 109 12.46 9.08 1.00
N PRO A 110 13.69 9.22 0.46
CA PRO A 110 14.47 8.06 0.04
C PRO A 110 14.79 7.17 1.25
N PHE A 111 14.72 5.84 1.07
CA PHE A 111 15.17 4.89 2.11
C PHE A 111 16.68 4.90 2.28
N TRP A 112 17.41 5.07 1.18
CA TRP A 112 18.86 4.99 1.17
C TRP A 112 19.46 6.38 1.38
N LYS A 113 20.56 6.43 2.14
CA LYS A 113 21.42 7.61 2.29
C LYS A 113 22.88 7.23 2.09
N ARG A 114 23.75 8.23 1.97
CA ARG A 114 25.21 8.04 2.06
C ARG A 114 25.65 8.31 3.49
N ASN A 115 26.50 7.45 4.05
CA ASN A 115 27.19 7.74 5.31
C ASN A 115 28.40 8.67 5.07
N ASP A 116 29.13 9.00 6.13
CA ASP A 116 30.29 9.89 6.06
C ASP A 116 31.44 9.31 5.21
N TYR A 117 31.45 7.99 5.01
CA TYR A 117 32.38 7.28 4.12
C TYR A 117 31.87 7.20 2.66
N GLY A 118 30.70 7.78 2.36
CA GLY A 118 30.09 7.78 1.03
C GLY A 118 29.32 6.51 0.66
N GLU A 119 29.22 5.54 1.58
CA GLU A 119 28.59 4.23 1.35
C GLU A 119 27.06 4.31 1.39
N LYS A 120 26.40 3.50 0.56
CA LYS A 120 24.93 3.40 0.54
C LYS A 120 24.44 2.60 1.75
N VAL A 121 23.79 3.28 2.68
CA VAL A 121 23.22 2.67 3.90
C VAL A 121 21.72 3.01 4.03
N GLY A 122 20.96 2.15 4.72
CA GLY A 122 19.55 2.41 5.01
C GLY A 122 19.39 3.49 6.07
N ASP A 123 18.43 4.41 5.89
CA ASP A 123 18.15 5.48 6.85
C ASP A 123 17.30 5.00 8.03
N TYR A 124 17.82 4.01 8.76
CA TYR A 124 17.14 3.43 9.92
C TYR A 124 16.95 4.44 11.06
N THR A 125 17.83 5.44 11.17
CA THR A 125 17.73 6.50 12.17
C THR A 125 16.40 7.25 12.01
N TYR A 126 16.10 7.70 10.78
CA TYR A 126 14.84 8.35 10.48
C TYR A 126 13.63 7.45 10.77
N ILE A 127 13.67 6.19 10.31
CA ILE A 127 12.56 5.24 10.51
C ILE A 127 12.28 5.01 12.00
N LYS A 128 13.31 4.82 12.82
CA LYS A 128 13.14 4.64 14.28
C LYS A 128 12.56 5.89 14.94
N GLN A 129 13.01 7.07 14.54
CA GLN A 129 12.52 8.35 15.06
C GLN A 129 11.02 8.53 14.77
N VAL A 130 10.58 8.34 13.53
CA VAL A 130 9.15 8.50 13.16
C VAL A 130 8.26 7.41 13.74
N LEU A 131 8.82 6.25 14.10
CA LEU A 131 8.10 5.17 14.78
C LEU A 131 8.08 5.32 16.32
N GLY A 132 8.81 6.29 16.88
CA GLY A 132 8.86 6.51 18.33
C GLY A 132 9.75 5.52 19.08
N TYR A 133 10.71 4.87 18.42
CA TYR A 133 11.74 4.02 19.04
C TYR A 133 13.04 4.78 19.34
N ALA A 134 12.98 6.11 19.34
CA ALA A 134 14.12 6.98 19.58
C ALA A 134 14.67 6.81 21.00
#